data_AF-A0A1I7HHA5-F1
#
_entry.id   AF-A0A1I7HHA5-F1
#
_cell.length_a   1.000
_cell.length_b   1.000
_cell.length_c   1.000
_cell.angle_alpha   90.00
_cell.angle_beta   90.00
_cell.angle_gamma   90.00
#
_symmetry.space_group_name_H-M   'P 1'
#
loop_
_entity.id
_entity.type
_entity.pdbx_description
1 polymer ?
#
loop_
_entity_poly.entity_id
_entity_poly.type
_entity_poly.pdbx_seq_one_letter_code
_entity_poly.pdbx_strand_id
1 'polypeptide(L)'
;MGDAAIQDRAAGAIMGAFIGEALGLGPHWYYDLEELRRDYGDWITTYTDPKPGRYHEGLKAGQLSQPGLFSSSCCIRLSSRAAMTKRISADAWMKSCFPCWTVLR
;
A
#
# COMPACT_ATOMS: atom_id res chain seq x y z
N MET A 1 27.67 -6.43 -12.84
CA MET A 1 26.99 -5.51 -11.90
C MET A 1 27.32 -6.00 -10.50
N GLY A 2 27.92 -5.16 -9.65
CA GLY A 2 28.33 -5.57 -8.30
C GLY A 2 27.14 -5.76 -7.36
N ASP A 3 27.31 -6.55 -6.30
CA ASP A 3 26.28 -6.86 -5.30
C ASP A 3 25.61 -5.60 -4.73
N ALA A 4 26.37 -4.53 -4.53
CA ALA A 4 25.84 -3.24 -4.04
C ALA A 4 24.78 -2.64 -4.99
N ALA A 5 24.97 -2.74 -6.30
CA ALA A 5 24.01 -2.19 -7.27
C ALA A 5 22.71 -3.03 -7.31
N ILE A 6 22.79 -4.33 -7.06
CA ILE A 6 21.62 -5.20 -6.96
C ILE A 6 20.88 -4.92 -5.65
N GLN A 7 21.60 -4.77 -4.54
CA GLN A 7 21.02 -4.42 -3.24
C GLN A 7 20.29 -3.09 -3.27
N ASP A 8 20.89 -2.06 -3.87
CA ASP A 8 20.28 -0.73 -4.00
C ASP A 8 18.99 -0.78 -4.82
N ARG A 9 18.99 -1.50 -5.94
CA ARG A 9 17.78 -1.73 -6.76
C ARG A 9 16.70 -2.49 -6.00
N ALA A 10 17.07 -3.52 -5.23
CA ALA A 10 16.13 -4.30 -4.43
C ALA A 10 15.51 -3.46 -3.31
N ALA A 11 16.33 -2.67 -2.60
CA ALA A 11 15.86 -1.74 -1.58
C ALA A 11 14.92 -0.68 -2.19
N GLY A 12 15.31 -0.08 -3.32
CA GLY A 12 14.49 0.87 -4.06
C GLY A 12 13.16 0.29 -4.53
N ALA A 13 13.13 -0.97 -4.96
CA ALA A 13 11.89 -1.63 -5.37
C ALA A 13 10.93 -1.85 -4.18
N ILE A 14 11.44 -2.29 -3.02
CA ILE A 14 10.63 -2.48 -1.81
C ILE A 14 10.10 -1.12 -1.30
N MET A 15 10.97 -0.13 -1.18
CA MET A 15 10.58 1.21 -0.73
C MET A 15 9.61 1.88 -1.70
N GLY A 16 9.87 1.78 -3.01
CA GLY A 16 9.02 2.31 -4.06
C GLY A 16 7.62 1.67 -4.07
N ALA A 17 7.52 0.37 -3.80
CA ALA A 17 6.23 -0.31 -3.65
C ALA A 17 5.41 0.25 -2.48
N PHE A 18 6.03 0.49 -1.32
CA PHE A 18 5.33 1.08 -0.17
C PHE A 18 4.95 2.55 -0.41
N ILE A 19 5.84 3.34 -1.00
CA ILE A 19 5.56 4.75 -1.33
C ILE A 19 4.41 4.83 -2.35
N GLY A 20 4.45 4.03 -3.41
CA GLY A 20 3.40 4.02 -4.43
C GLY A 20 2.04 3.60 -3.88
N GLU A 21 2.00 2.62 -2.99
CA GLU A 21 0.75 2.18 -2.35
C GLU A 21 0.16 3.26 -1.44
N ALA A 22 1.00 3.92 -0.62
CA ALA A 22 0.57 5.04 0.22
C ALA A 22 0.15 6.29 -0.58
N LEU A 23 0.78 6.57 -1.73
CA LEU A 23 0.37 7.63 -2.65
C LEU A 23 -0.98 7.31 -3.32
N GLY A 24 -1.20 6.04 -3.66
CA GLY A 24 -2.44 5.57 -4.28
C GLY A 24 -3.64 5.49 -3.34
N LEU A 25 -3.43 5.53 -2.02
CA LEU A 25 -4.46 5.38 -0.99
C LEU A 25 -5.61 6.38 -1.12
N GLY A 26 -5.29 7.68 -1.10
CA GLY A 26 -6.26 8.77 -1.17
C GLY A 26 -7.08 8.79 -2.48
N PRO A 27 -6.44 8.80 -3.65
CA PRO A 27 -7.12 8.85 -4.95
C PRO A 27 -7.66 7.48 -5.42
N HIS A 28 -7.70 6.47 -4.57
CA HIS A 28 -8.13 5.13 -4.97
C HIS A 28 -9.59 5.15 -5.48
N TRP A 29 -9.85 4.42 -6.58
CA TRP A 29 -11.17 4.24 -7.20
C TRP A 29 -11.86 5.49 -7.75
N TYR A 30 -11.09 6.50 -8.14
CA TYR A 30 -11.59 7.52 -9.06
C TYR A 30 -11.62 6.95 -10.48
N TYR A 31 -12.81 6.81 -11.03
CA TYR A 31 -13.02 6.40 -12.43
C TYR A 31 -13.15 7.61 -13.37
N ASP A 32 -13.55 8.76 -12.84
CA ASP A 32 -13.56 10.04 -13.55
C ASP A 32 -12.30 10.84 -13.19
N LEU A 33 -11.47 11.13 -14.20
CA LEU A 33 -10.23 11.87 -14.02
C LEU A 33 -10.45 13.36 -13.76
N GLU A 34 -11.56 13.94 -14.23
CA GLU A 34 -11.90 15.32 -13.92
C GLU A 34 -12.32 15.44 -12.45
N GLU A 35 -13.04 14.45 -11.93
CA GLU A 35 -13.36 14.37 -10.51
C GLU A 35 -12.10 14.19 -9.65
N LEU A 36 -11.16 13.34 -10.09
CA LEU A 36 -9.87 13.14 -9.44
C LEU A 36 -9.08 14.46 -9.36
N ARG A 37 -8.96 15.15 -10.49
CA ARG A 37 -8.21 16.41 -10.58
C ARG A 37 -8.84 17.53 -9.78
N ARG A 38 -10.17 17.59 -9.73
CA ARG A 38 -10.89 18.56 -8.89
C ARG A 38 -10.59 18.33 -7.40
N ASP A 39 -10.54 17.07 -6.97
CA ASP A 39 -10.43 16.71 -5.56
C ASP A 39 -8.97 16.75 -5.05
N TYR A 40 -7.98 16.43 -5.90
CA TYR A 40 -6.57 16.30 -5.53
C TYR A 40 -5.57 17.14 -6.35
N GLY A 41 -6.04 17.87 -7.36
CA GLY A 41 -5.20 18.65 -8.27
C GLY A 41 -4.71 17.84 -9.48
N ASP A 42 -3.97 18.51 -10.36
CA ASP A 42 -3.52 17.92 -11.63
C ASP A 42 -2.57 16.73 -11.45
N TRP A 43 -1.82 16.72 -10.35
CA TRP A 43 -0.80 15.72 -10.04
C TRP A 43 -0.81 15.33 -8.56
N ILE A 44 -0.65 14.04 -8.29
CA ILE A 44 -0.44 13.52 -6.94
C ILE A 44 1.04 13.63 -6.60
N THR A 45 1.41 14.65 -5.82
CA THR A 45 2.81 14.93 -5.44
C THR A 45 3.11 14.68 -3.95
N THR A 46 2.08 14.37 -3.16
CA THR A 46 2.18 14.12 -1.73
C THR A 46 1.23 13.00 -1.32
N TYR A 47 1.42 12.46 -0.13
CA TYR A 47 0.43 11.61 0.50
C TYR A 47 -0.82 12.43 0.83
N THR A 48 -2.00 11.89 0.53
CA THR A 48 -3.28 12.57 0.70
C THR A 48 -4.26 11.69 1.45
N ASP A 49 -5.02 12.28 2.36
CA ASP A 49 -6.17 11.60 2.99
C ASP A 49 -7.23 11.28 1.91
N PRO A 50 -7.88 10.09 1.97
CA PRO A 50 -9.10 9.82 1.21
C PRO A 50 -10.19 10.86 1.54
N LYS A 51 -10.94 11.31 0.54
CA LYS A 51 -12.07 12.22 0.78
C LYS A 51 -13.20 11.52 1.56
N PRO A 52 -14.00 12.25 2.35
CA PRO A 52 -15.18 11.69 3.02
C PRO A 52 -16.12 10.99 2.03
N GLY A 53 -16.69 9.86 2.41
CA GLY A 53 -17.56 9.04 1.56
C GLY A 53 -16.85 8.30 0.41
N ARG A 54 -15.52 8.37 0.31
CA ARG A 54 -14.74 7.60 -0.68
C ARG A 54 -14.21 6.30 -0.08
N TYR A 55 -13.72 5.44 -0.96
CA TYR A 55 -13.06 4.21 -0.55
C TYR A 55 -11.84 4.52 0.34
N HIS A 56 -11.60 3.66 1.34
CA HIS A 56 -10.63 3.88 2.42
C HIS A 56 -10.91 5.07 3.36
N GLU A 57 -12.14 5.61 3.40
CA GLU A 57 -12.54 6.59 4.42
C GLU A 57 -12.10 6.16 5.83
N GLY A 58 -11.50 7.09 6.58
CA GLY A 58 -10.95 6.83 7.91
C GLY A 58 -9.47 6.45 7.94
N LEU A 59 -8.87 6.06 6.81
CA LEU A 59 -7.42 6.00 6.67
C LEU A 59 -6.83 7.40 6.42
N LYS A 60 -5.53 7.54 6.66
CA LYS A 60 -4.78 8.80 6.62
C LYS A 60 -3.61 8.72 5.66
N ALA A 61 -3.22 9.88 5.16
CA ALA A 61 -2.05 10.08 4.32
C ALA A 61 -0.83 9.32 4.86
N GLY A 62 -0.22 8.50 4.01
CA GLY A 62 0.98 7.73 4.36
C GLY A 62 0.70 6.36 5.00
N GLN A 63 -0.55 6.05 5.34
CA GLN A 63 -0.92 4.71 5.79
C GLN A 63 -0.96 3.72 4.63
N LEU A 64 -0.76 2.43 4.96
CA LEU A 64 -0.87 1.35 4.00
C LEU A 64 -2.28 0.77 3.99
N SER A 65 -2.82 0.47 2.82
CA SER A 65 -4.03 -0.34 2.69
C SER A 65 -3.67 -1.84 2.66
N GLN A 66 -4.64 -2.70 2.36
CA GLN A 66 -4.47 -4.16 2.42
C GLN A 66 -3.22 -4.68 1.66
N PRO A 67 -2.94 -4.27 0.40
CA PRO A 67 -1.79 -4.76 -0.35
C PRO A 67 -0.45 -4.35 0.29
N GLY A 68 -0.36 -3.12 0.82
CA GLY A 68 0.82 -2.62 1.52
C GLY A 68 1.09 -3.40 2.81
N LEU A 69 0.05 -3.66 3.61
CA LEU A 69 0.16 -4.47 4.83
C LEU A 69 0.57 -5.91 4.55
N PHE A 70 0.00 -6.52 3.50
CA PHE A 70 0.37 -7.86 3.07
C PHE A 70 1.85 -7.91 2.64
N SER A 71 2.28 -6.96 1.80
CA SER A 71 3.68 -6.84 1.35
C SER A 71 4.66 -6.68 2.52
N SER A 72 4.34 -5.79 3.47
CA SER A 72 5.13 -5.59 4.70
C SER A 72 5.27 -6.88 5.52
N SER A 73 4.16 -7.61 5.70
CA SER A 73 4.19 -8.89 6.42
C SER A 73 5.06 -9.95 5.74
N CYS A 74 5.11 -9.96 4.40
CA CYS A 74 5.97 -10.83 3.62
C CYS A 74 7.44 -10.49 3.85
N CYS A 75 7.80 -9.20 3.76
CA CYS A 75 9.16 -8.72 4.00
C CYS A 75 9.69 -9.11 5.39
N ILE A 76 8.91 -8.84 6.45
CA ILE A 76 9.27 -9.19 7.84
C ILE A 76 9.50 -10.70 8.01
N ARG A 77 8.73 -11.50 7.29
CA ARG A 77 8.81 -12.95 7.41
C ARG A 77 9.98 -13.55 6.65
N LEU A 78 10.25 -13.05 5.45
CA LEU A 78 11.43 -13.42 4.69
C LEU A 78 12.72 -12.99 5.40
N SER A 79 12.73 -11.81 6.04
CA SER A 79 13.89 -11.33 6.80
C SER A 79 14.14 -12.13 8.09
N SER A 80 13.09 -12.68 8.71
CA SER A 80 13.22 -13.55 9.90
C SER A 80 13.65 -14.99 9.59
N ARG A 81 14.05 -15.28 8.34
CA ARG A 81 14.42 -16.64 7.85
C ARG A 81 13.30 -17.67 7.98
N ALA A 82 12.07 -17.22 8.18
CA ALA A 82 10.91 -18.09 8.15
C ALA A 82 10.47 -18.28 6.69
N ALA A 83 10.29 -19.52 6.27
CA ALA A 83 9.76 -19.80 4.94
C ALA A 83 8.33 -19.26 4.81
N MET A 84 8.06 -18.59 3.69
CA MET A 84 6.70 -18.21 3.32
C MET A 84 5.96 -19.47 2.84
N THR A 85 5.08 -20.01 3.68
CA THR A 85 4.23 -21.15 3.31
C THR A 85 2.83 -20.69 2.93
N LYS A 86 2.07 -21.52 2.20
CA LYS A 86 0.68 -21.22 1.80
C LYS A 86 -0.20 -20.82 2.99
N ARG A 87 -0.08 -21.54 4.11
CA ARG A 87 -0.86 -21.28 5.34
C ARG A 87 -0.52 -19.92 5.94
N ILE A 88 0.77 -19.65 6.06
CA ILE A 88 1.31 -18.38 6.55
C ILE A 88 0.86 -17.20 5.69
N SER A 89 0.87 -17.38 4.36
CA SER A 89 0.42 -16.37 3.40
C SER A 89 -1.07 -16.09 3.55
N ALA A 90 -1.90 -17.12 3.79
CA ALA A 90 -3.33 -16.96 4.03
C ALA A 90 -3.61 -16.20 5.35
N ASP A 91 -2.89 -16.53 6.43
CA ASP A 91 -3.04 -15.83 7.71
C ASP A 91 -2.64 -14.35 7.61
N ALA A 92 -1.54 -14.06 6.91
CA ALA A 92 -1.10 -12.69 6.63
C ALA A 92 -2.13 -11.92 5.80
N TRP A 93 -2.65 -12.56 4.76
CA TRP A 93 -3.69 -11.99 3.92
C TRP A 93 -4.96 -11.67 4.72
N MET A 94 -5.47 -12.61 5.52
CA MET A 94 -6.65 -12.39 6.36
C MET A 94 -6.46 -11.23 7.36
N LYS A 95 -5.29 -11.13 7.99
CA LYS A 95 -4.99 -10.02 8.92
C LYS A 95 -4.91 -8.67 8.22
N SER A 96 -4.41 -8.63 6.99
CA SER A 96 -4.34 -7.40 6.19
C SER A 96 -5.72 -6.88 5.72
N CYS A 97 -6.74 -7.74 5.68
CA CYS A 97 -8.10 -7.34 5.32
C CYS A 97 -8.75 -6.42 6.36
N PHE A 98 -8.40 -6.54 7.64
CA PHE A 98 -9.09 -5.85 8.73
C PHE A 98 -9.21 -4.32 8.54
N PRO A 99 -8.13 -3.56 8.33
CA PRO A 99 -8.21 -2.10 8.23
C PRO A 99 -8.91 -1.59 6.96
N CYS A 100 -9.01 -2.42 5.91
CA CYS A 100 -9.66 -2.04 4.65
C CYS A 100 -11.16 -2.36 4.65
N TRP A 101 -11.58 -3.41 5.36
CA TRP A 101 -12.95 -3.92 5.34
C TRP A 101 -13.81 -3.41 6.51
N THR A 102 -13.21 -2.81 7.55
CA THR A 102 -13.96 -2.15 8.63
C THR A 102 -14.70 -0.88 8.20
N VAL A 103 -14.43 -0.35 7.00
CA VAL A 103 -15.06 0.88 6.45
C VAL A 103 -16.36 0.58 5.68
N LEU A 104 -16.69 -0.70 5.43
CA LEU A 104 -17.90 -1.12 4.70
C LEU A 104 -19.07 -1.55 5.64
N ARG A 105 -19.10 -1.08 6.89
CA ARG A 105 -20.20 -1.31 7.82
C ARG A 105 -20.82 -0.02 8.33
#